data_AF-A0A9N8CY31-F1
#
_entry.id   AF-A0A9N8CY31-F1
#
_cell.length_a   1.000
_cell.length_b   1.000
_cell.length_c   1.000
_cell.angle_alpha   90.00
_cell.angle_beta   90.00
_cell.angle_gamma   90.00
#
_symmetry.space_group_name_H-M   'P 1'
#
loop_
_entity.id
_entity.type
_entity.pdbx_description
1 polymer ?
#
loop_
_entity_poly.entity_id
_entity_poly.type
_entity_poly.pdbx_seq_one_letter_code
_entity_poly.pdbx_strand_id
1 'polypeptide(L)'
;MLDVHPSGFYAWLQQPDSRRHHADLRLTGLIKQFWLESGCVYGYRKIHLDLRDTGQQCGVNRVWRLMKRAGIRAQVGYRSPRARKGETSIVTPNRLQRQFNPEAPDERWVTDITYIRTHEGWLYLAVVVDLFSRKVIG
;
A
#
# COMPACT_ATOMS: atom_id res chain seq x y z
N MET A 1 23.61 -32.31 22.11
CA MET A 1 23.31 -31.80 23.48
C MET A 1 23.17 -30.29 23.37
N LEU A 2 22.09 -29.68 23.88
CA LEU A 2 21.92 -28.22 23.86
C LEU A 2 22.80 -27.62 24.97
N ASP A 3 23.70 -26.70 24.62
CA ASP A 3 24.66 -26.08 25.54
C ASP A 3 23.99 -24.96 26.37
N VAL A 4 23.08 -25.36 27.27
CA VAL A 4 22.28 -24.44 28.10
C VAL A 4 22.41 -24.85 29.56
N HIS A 5 22.64 -23.88 30.45
CA HIS A 5 22.76 -24.14 31.88
C HIS A 5 21.46 -24.75 32.45
N PRO A 6 21.51 -25.84 33.24
CA PRO A 6 20.31 -26.54 33.73
C PRO A 6 19.34 -25.63 34.50
N SER A 7 19.84 -24.67 35.29
CA SER A 7 18.97 -23.74 36.02
C SER A 7 18.16 -22.83 35.09
N GLY A 8 18.70 -22.45 33.93
CA GLY A 8 17.98 -21.68 32.91
C GLY A 8 16.87 -22.51 32.27
N PHE A 9 17.13 -23.79 32.03
CA PHE A 9 16.13 -24.73 31.53
C PHE A 9 14.96 -24.92 32.52
N TYR A 10 15.23 -25.16 33.80
CA TYR A 10 14.16 -25.32 34.80
C TYR A 10 13.43 -24.01 35.11
N ALA A 11 14.11 -22.85 35.07
CA ALA A 11 13.44 -21.56 35.18
C ALA A 11 12.47 -21.31 34.01
N TRP A 12 12.88 -21.64 32.79
CA TRP A 12 12.00 -21.60 31.62
C TRP A 12 10.86 -22.62 31.71
N LEU A 13 11.11 -23.83 32.24
CA LEU A 13 10.07 -24.84 32.43
C LEU A 13 8.94 -24.34 33.36
N GLN A 14 9.28 -23.57 34.39
CA GLN A 14 8.33 -22.97 35.32
C GLN A 14 7.64 -21.71 34.75
N GLN A 15 8.35 -20.93 33.93
CA GLN A 15 7.81 -19.73 33.28
C GLN A 15 8.29 -19.66 31.82
N PRO A 16 7.59 -20.36 30.90
CA PRO A 16 8.03 -20.46 29.52
C PRO A 16 7.88 -19.14 28.75
N ASP A 17 6.94 -18.30 29.19
CA ASP A 17 6.65 -17.03 28.56
C ASP A 17 7.44 -15.88 29.18
N SER A 18 8.30 -15.29 28.36
CA SER A 18 9.06 -14.11 28.77
C SER A 18 8.16 -12.88 28.95
N ARG A 19 8.61 -11.89 29.74
CA ARG A 19 7.96 -10.56 29.83
C ARG A 19 7.73 -9.92 28.44
N ARG A 20 8.65 -10.15 27.51
CA ARG A 20 8.53 -9.68 26.12
C ARG A 20 7.38 -10.37 25.38
N HIS A 21 7.15 -11.67 25.63
CA HIS A 21 6.01 -12.40 25.08
C HIS A 21 4.69 -11.78 25.53
N HIS A 22 4.51 -11.57 26.84
CA HIS A 22 3.31 -10.92 27.38
C HIS A 22 3.11 -9.50 26.84
N ALA A 23 4.18 -8.71 26.72
CA ALA A 23 4.12 -7.38 26.15
C ALA A 23 3.74 -7.40 24.64
N ASP A 24 4.25 -8.37 23.88
CA ASP A 24 3.89 -8.58 22.47
C ASP A 24 2.43 -9.01 22.32
N LEU A 25 1.90 -9.86 23.21
CA LEU A 25 0.48 -10.23 23.22
C LEU A 25 -0.43 -9.02 23.48
N ARG A 26 -0.14 -8.23 24.52
CA ARG A 26 -0.86 -6.98 24.82
C ARG A 26 -0.85 -6.03 23.61
N LEU A 27 0.34 -5.81 23.04
CA LEU A 27 0.49 -4.89 21.90
C LEU A 27 -0.25 -5.40 20.65
N THR A 28 -0.28 -6.72 20.43
CA THR A 28 -1.03 -7.32 19.32
C THR A 28 -2.53 -7.10 19.47
N GLY A 29 -3.05 -7.11 20.70
CA GLY A 29 -4.44 -6.74 20.98
C GLY A 29 -4.76 -5.31 20.56
N LEU A 30 -3.92 -4.34 20.95
CA LEU A 30 -4.08 -2.93 20.55
C LEU A 30 -3.97 -2.73 19.04
N ILE A 31 -3.01 -3.39 18.39
CA ILE A 31 -2.88 -3.39 16.93
C ILE A 31 -4.18 -3.84 16.26
N LYS A 32 -4.78 -4.92 16.76
CA LYS A 32 -6.04 -5.46 16.21
C LYS A 32 -7.20 -4.48 16.42
N GLN A 33 -7.26 -3.81 17.58
CA GLN A 33 -8.27 -2.78 17.86
C GLN A 33 -8.18 -1.62 16.85
N PHE A 34 -7.03 -0.95 16.74
CA PHE A 34 -6.86 0.16 15.79
C PHE A 34 -7.11 -0.25 14.34
N TRP A 35 -6.69 -1.46 13.97
CA TRP A 35 -6.96 -2.01 12.66
C TRP A 35 -8.47 -2.13 12.38
N LEU A 36 -9.24 -2.66 13.33
CA LEU A 36 -10.71 -2.77 13.21
C LEU A 36 -11.38 -1.39 13.20
N GLU A 37 -10.97 -0.47 14.07
CA GLU A 37 -11.49 0.90 14.13
C GLU A 37 -11.25 1.66 12.82
N SER A 38 -10.15 1.36 12.11
CA SER A 38 -9.86 1.91 10.78
C SER A 38 -10.71 1.32 9.65
N GLY A 39 -11.63 0.39 9.94
CA GLY A 39 -12.35 -0.39 8.93
C GLY A 39 -11.43 -1.35 8.17
N CYS A 40 -10.40 -1.88 8.85
CA CYS A 40 -9.36 -2.75 8.30
C CYS A 40 -8.45 -2.12 7.24
N VAL A 41 -8.57 -0.81 6.97
CA VAL A 41 -7.84 -0.11 5.90
C VAL A 41 -6.37 0.14 6.29
N TYR A 42 -6.08 0.32 7.58
CA TYR A 42 -4.76 0.75 8.01
C TYR A 42 -3.71 -0.37 7.93
N GLY A 43 -2.53 -0.01 7.41
CA GLY A 43 -1.33 -0.84 7.47
C GLY A 43 -0.45 -0.48 8.67
N TYR A 44 0.62 -1.25 8.88
CA TYR A 44 1.51 -1.14 10.05
C TYR A 44 2.10 0.26 10.29
N ARG A 45 2.28 1.06 9.23
CA ARG A 45 2.77 2.45 9.36
C ARG A 45 1.74 3.36 10.01
N LYS A 46 0.46 3.26 9.63
CA LYS A 46 -0.62 4.06 10.21
C LYS A 46 -0.96 3.60 11.63
N ILE A 47 -1.06 2.27 11.83
CA ILE A 47 -1.27 1.70 13.16
C ILE A 47 -0.13 2.09 14.13
N HIS A 48 1.12 2.17 13.66
CA HIS A 48 2.21 2.66 14.49
C HIS A 48 2.01 4.11 14.95
N LEU A 49 1.43 4.97 14.11
CA LEU A 49 1.08 6.35 14.49
C LEU A 49 -0.04 6.34 15.53
N ASP A 50 -1.13 5.59 15.30
CA ASP A 50 -2.25 5.51 16.27
C ASP A 50 -1.79 4.98 17.64
N LEU A 51 -0.90 3.98 17.63
CA LEU A 51 -0.28 3.46 18.85
C LEU A 51 0.57 4.52 19.56
N ARG A 52 1.33 5.32 18.81
CA ARG A 52 2.15 6.39 19.38
C ARG A 52 1.28 7.50 19.96
N ASP A 53 0.18 7.85 19.30
CA ASP A 53 -0.75 8.89 19.72
C ASP A 53 -1.49 8.49 21.02
N THR A 54 -1.66 7.19 21.25
CA THR A 54 -2.17 6.63 22.51
C THR A 54 -1.08 6.32 23.55
N GLY A 55 0.13 6.83 23.35
CA GLY A 55 1.23 6.75 24.30
C GLY A 55 1.99 5.42 24.31
N GLN A 56 1.76 4.52 23.35
CA GLN A 56 2.49 3.25 23.26
C GLN A 56 3.90 3.48 22.67
N GLN A 57 4.93 3.24 23.47
CA GLN A 57 6.31 3.28 23.02
C GLN A 57 6.69 1.95 22.33
N CYS A 58 6.52 1.89 21.01
CA CYS A 58 6.95 0.73 20.22
C CYS A 58 7.53 1.16 18.87
N GLY A 59 8.55 0.45 18.39
CA GLY A 59 9.13 0.71 17.08
C GLY A 59 8.26 0.19 15.94
N VAL A 60 8.29 0.87 14.80
CA VAL A 60 7.53 0.51 13.59
C VAL A 60 7.76 -0.94 13.13
N ASN A 61 9.00 -1.45 13.24
CA ASN A 61 9.35 -2.83 12.86
C ASN A 61 8.73 -3.87 13.82
N ARG A 62 8.51 -3.50 15.08
CA ARG A 62 7.81 -4.35 16.05
C ARG A 62 6.34 -4.48 15.66
N VAL A 63 5.69 -3.37 15.30
CA VAL A 63 4.30 -3.36 14.82
C VAL A 63 4.18 -4.22 13.56
N TRP A 64 5.06 -4.03 12.58
CA TRP A 64 5.10 -4.85 11.36
C TRP A 64 5.22 -6.35 11.66
N ARG A 65 6.18 -6.74 12.52
CA ARG A 65 6.39 -8.15 12.91
C ARG A 65 5.16 -8.76 13.56
N LEU A 66 4.52 -8.03 14.47
CA LEU A 66 3.32 -8.49 15.18
C LEU A 66 2.12 -8.61 14.25
N MET A 67 1.88 -7.62 13.39
CA MET A 67 0.84 -7.70 12.36
C MET A 67 1.04 -8.90 11.43
N LYS A 68 2.27 -9.12 10.96
CA LYS A 68 2.61 -10.27 10.11
C LYS A 68 2.32 -11.59 10.81
N ARG A 69 2.72 -11.73 12.09
CA ARG A 69 2.45 -12.93 12.90
C ARG A 69 0.95 -13.15 13.15
N ALA A 70 0.19 -12.07 13.32
CA ALA A 70 -1.24 -12.12 13.56
C ALA A 70 -2.09 -12.23 12.27
N GLY A 71 -1.47 -12.26 11.09
CA GLY A 71 -2.18 -12.29 9.80
C GLY A 71 -2.92 -10.98 9.47
N ILE A 72 -2.61 -9.89 10.16
CA ILE A 72 -3.25 -8.59 9.97
C ILE A 72 -2.55 -7.85 8.83
N ARG A 73 -3.33 -7.41 7.84
CA ARG A 73 -2.85 -6.62 6.70
C ARG A 73 -3.84 -5.51 6.37
N ALA A 74 -3.35 -4.43 5.76
CA ALA A 74 -4.20 -3.39 5.21
C ALA A 74 -5.15 -4.00 4.17
N GLN A 75 -6.45 -3.81 4.36
CA GLN A 75 -7.50 -4.19 3.44
C GLN A 75 -7.94 -2.93 2.71
N VAL A 76 -7.20 -2.58 1.67
CA VAL A 76 -7.57 -1.49 0.77
C VAL A 76 -8.40 -2.09 -0.34
N GLY A 77 -9.72 -1.90 -0.30
CA GLY A 77 -10.56 -2.16 -1.45
C GLY A 77 -10.24 -1.14 -2.54
N TYR A 78 -9.79 -1.57 -3.71
CA TYR A 78 -9.98 -0.75 -4.90
C TYR A 78 -11.50 -0.61 -5.09
N ARG A 79 -12.00 0.61 -5.27
CA ARG A 79 -13.35 0.77 -5.82
C ARG A 79 -13.35 0.00 -7.13
N SER A 80 -14.15 -1.06 -7.21
CA SER A 80 -14.33 -1.76 -8.48
C SER A 80 -14.73 -0.71 -9.52
N PRO A 81 -14.07 -0.64 -10.68
CA PRO A 81 -14.49 0.26 -11.75
C PRO A 81 -15.99 0.07 -11.96
N ARG A 82 -16.74 1.17 -12.00
CA ARG A 82 -18.19 1.08 -12.27
C ARG A 82 -18.35 0.25 -13.53
N ALA A 83 -19.24 -0.75 -13.49
CA ALA A 83 -19.54 -1.58 -14.65
C ALA A 83 -19.84 -0.66 -15.83
N ARG A 84 -19.12 -0.84 -16.93
CA ARG A 84 -19.28 -0.03 -18.14
C ARG A 84 -20.67 -0.32 -18.69
N LYS A 85 -21.62 0.61 -18.51
CA LYS A 85 -22.92 0.60 -19.21
C LYS A 85 -22.74 1.32 -20.55
N GLY A 86 -23.07 0.64 -21.64
CA GLY A 86 -23.03 1.20 -23.00
C GLY A 86 -22.58 0.18 -24.03
N GLU A 87 -22.98 0.40 -25.29
CA GLU A 87 -22.46 -0.36 -26.42
C GLU A 87 -20.95 -0.13 -26.57
N THR A 88 -20.22 -1.18 -26.94
CA THR A 88 -18.81 -1.06 -27.30
C THR A 88 -18.71 -0.16 -28.54
N SER A 89 -18.25 1.07 -28.34
CA SER A 89 -17.86 1.98 -29.43
C SER A 89 -16.98 1.22 -30.43
N ILE A 90 -17.17 1.47 -31.73
CA ILE A 90 -16.40 0.86 -32.84
C ILE A 90 -14.95 0.69 -32.41
N VAL A 91 -14.55 -0.57 -32.18
CA VAL A 91 -13.21 -0.89 -31.74
C VAL A 91 -12.34 -0.82 -32.98
N THR A 92 -11.90 0.38 -33.35
CA THR A 92 -10.80 0.52 -34.31
C THR A 92 -9.64 -0.33 -33.79
N PRO A 93 -9.05 -1.20 -34.62
CA PRO A 93 -7.94 -2.04 -34.17
C PRO A 93 -6.85 -1.16 -33.58
N ASN A 94 -6.37 -1.54 -32.38
CA ASN A 94 -5.26 -0.83 -31.74
C ASN A 94 -3.99 -1.04 -32.56
N ARG A 95 -3.69 -0.08 -33.45
CA ARG A 95 -2.50 -0.10 -34.32
C ARG A 95 -1.19 0.04 -33.53
N LEU A 96 -1.24 0.67 -32.36
CA LEU A 96 -0.07 0.86 -31.51
C LEU A 96 0.35 -0.44 -30.81
N GLN A 97 -0.59 -1.35 -30.54
CA GLN A 97 -0.36 -2.63 -29.87
C GLN A 97 0.49 -2.53 -28.57
N ARG A 98 0.32 -1.44 -27.80
CA ARG A 98 1.10 -1.12 -26.58
C ARG A 98 2.62 -1.02 -26.80
N GLN A 99 3.07 -0.81 -28.03
CA GLN A 99 4.47 -0.59 -28.34
C GLN A 99 4.83 0.89 -28.14
N PHE A 100 5.23 1.23 -26.91
CA PHE A 100 5.48 2.61 -26.48
C PHE A 100 6.92 3.10 -26.65
N ASN A 101 7.76 2.35 -27.35
CA ASN A 101 9.18 2.64 -27.58
C ASN A 101 9.50 2.52 -29.09
N PRO A 102 9.10 3.51 -29.92
CA PRO A 102 9.50 3.57 -31.34
C PRO A 102 11.02 3.75 -31.50
N GLU A 103 11.55 3.51 -32.70
CA GLU A 103 12.99 3.55 -32.99
C GLU A 103 13.49 4.95 -33.40
N ALA A 104 12.59 5.81 -33.87
CA ALA A 104 12.89 7.17 -34.29
C ALA A 104 11.86 8.19 -33.75
N PRO A 105 12.24 9.48 -33.63
CA PRO A 105 11.29 10.54 -33.29
C PRO A 105 10.19 10.66 -34.35
N ASP A 106 9.03 11.16 -33.92
CA ASP A 106 7.90 11.49 -34.79
C ASP A 106 7.21 10.30 -35.48
N GLU A 107 7.52 9.06 -35.06
CA GLU A 107 6.83 7.86 -35.55
C GLU A 107 5.49 7.62 -34.86
N ARG A 108 5.42 7.91 -33.55
CA ARG A 108 4.25 7.57 -32.71
C ARG A 108 4.06 8.60 -31.62
N TRP A 109 2.88 9.21 -31.59
CA TRP A 109 2.51 10.19 -30.58
C TRP A 109 1.37 9.67 -29.72
N VAL A 110 1.35 10.10 -28.46
CA VAL A 110 0.25 9.85 -27.53
C VAL A 110 -0.30 11.17 -27.03
N THR A 111 -1.60 11.20 -26.77
CA THR A 111 -2.27 12.37 -26.23
C THR A 111 -3.06 11.98 -24.99
N ASP A 112 -3.18 12.93 -24.06
CA ASP A 112 -4.10 12.82 -22.94
C ASP A 112 -4.77 14.18 -22.72
N ILE A 113 -5.98 14.14 -22.16
CA ILE A 113 -6.71 15.33 -21.75
C ILE A 113 -6.94 15.25 -20.25
N THR A 114 -6.49 16.28 -19.54
CA THR A 114 -6.70 16.41 -18.10
C THR A 114 -7.44 17.69 -17.76
N TYR A 115 -8.07 17.70 -16.59
CA TYR A 115 -8.89 18.79 -16.11
C TYR A 115 -8.24 19.40 -14.88
N ILE A 116 -7.91 20.69 -14.96
CA ILE A 116 -7.25 21.42 -13.88
C ILE A 116 -8.29 22.31 -13.21
N ARG A 117 -8.55 22.05 -11.93
CA ARG A 117 -9.45 22.89 -11.13
C ARG A 117 -8.75 24.17 -10.72
N THR A 118 -9.35 25.33 -11.02
CA THR A 118 -8.90 26.65 -10.57
C THR A 118 -10.00 27.35 -9.77
N HIS A 119 -9.67 28.49 -9.16
CA HIS A 119 -10.66 29.32 -8.47
C HIS A 119 -11.72 29.92 -9.42
N GLU A 120 -11.38 30.10 -10.69
CA GLU A 120 -12.25 30.69 -11.70
C GLU A 120 -13.06 29.63 -12.47
N GLY A 121 -12.71 28.34 -12.38
CA GLY A 121 -13.41 27.31 -13.14
C GLY A 121 -12.60 26.03 -13.34
N TRP A 122 -12.91 25.34 -14.42
CA TRP A 122 -12.14 24.19 -14.91
C TRP A 122 -11.37 24.62 -16.15
N LEU A 123 -10.07 24.32 -16.16
CA LEU A 123 -9.25 24.38 -17.36
C LEU A 123 -9.12 22.98 -17.94
N TYR A 124 -9.12 22.90 -19.27
CA TYR A 124 -9.02 21.67 -20.04
C TYR A 124 -7.66 21.70 -20.73
N LEU A 125 -6.75 20.83 -20.30
CA LEU A 125 -5.40 20.75 -20.84
C LEU A 125 -5.30 19.49 -21.70
N ALA A 126 -4.99 19.67 -22.97
CA ALA A 126 -4.56 18.60 -23.86
C ALA A 126 -3.04 18.66 -24.01
N VAL A 127 -2.39 17.50 -24.01
CA VAL A 127 -0.95 17.40 -24.23
C VAL A 127 -0.68 16.32 -25.25
N VAL A 128 0.24 16.59 -26.18
CA VAL A 128 0.78 15.65 -27.16
C VAL A 128 2.23 15.35 -26.82
N VAL A 129 2.55 14.06 -26.67
CA VAL A 129 3.90 13.59 -26.34
C VAL A 129 4.40 12.68 -27.44
N ASP A 130 5.63 12.93 -27.89
CA ASP A 130 6.37 12.01 -28.75
C ASP A 130 6.91 10.81 -27.96
N LEU A 131 6.59 9.58 -28.39
CA LEU A 131 6.94 8.38 -27.63
C LEU A 131 8.44 8.05 -27.64
N PHE A 132 9.18 8.50 -28.65
CA PHE A 132 10.63 8.32 -28.72
C PHE A 132 11.33 9.26 -27.74
N SER A 133 11.19 10.58 -27.95
CA SER A 133 11.92 11.61 -27.23
C SER A 133 11.33 11.94 -25.85
N ARG A 134 10.09 11.53 -25.59
CA ARG A 134 9.31 11.87 -24.39
C ARG A 134 9.07 13.37 -24.21
N LYS A 135 9.27 14.17 -25.26
CA LYS A 135 9.02 15.60 -25.24
C LYS A 135 7.55 15.89 -25.50
N VAL A 136 7.07 16.96 -24.85
CA VAL A 136 5.80 17.61 -25.19
C VAL A 136 6.01 18.35 -26.50
N ILE A 137 5.19 18.03 -27.51
CA ILE A 137 5.23 18.64 -28.84
C ILE A 137 3.99 19.49 -29.14
N GLY A 138 3.01 19.50 -28.24
CA GLY A 138 1.78 20.28 -28.34
C GLY A 138 0.86 20.07 -27.15
#